data_AF-A0A934DRG6-F1
#
_entry.id   AF-A0A934DRG6-F1
#
_cell.length_a   1.000
_cell.length_b   1.000
_cell.length_c   1.000
_cell.angle_alpha   90.00
_cell.angle_beta   90.00
_cell.angle_gamma   90.00
#
_symmetry.space_group_name_H-M   'P 1'
#
loop_
_entity.id
_entity.type
_entity.pdbx_description
1 polymer ?
#
loop_
_entity_poly.entity_id
_entity_poly.type
_entity_poly.pdbx_seq_one_letter_code
_entity_poly.pdbx_strand_id
1 'polypeptide(L)'
;MEQFDISEDIPTLLDDPSEEDQKSGKGKGQAGNGPRVRPIGYRWIASRGNNACPKCAALHNKVFYFNPQPGQASVDEMPRGQLHPNCRCTQKPILDIRSYPKKLQTTHASIKPYMKNVYRIPGIGLIVRKSGSSYVPIWGKYCGPGWTLGRDSSETNPDLLYDLSPEDSLDAACLNHDNCYDKYDQHGCDKELIDQLLSLPSDPREWPNPPKTAEEISDANNYRKAAMFLFAAKYAWHEYMHNRRED
;
A
#
# COMPACT_ATOMS: atom_id res chain seq x y z
N MET A 1 15.93 -0.74 -80.54
CA MET A 1 14.72 -1.18 -79.82
C MET A 1 15.12 -1.36 -78.38
N GLU A 2 14.69 -0.59 -77.40
CA GLU A 2 13.76 0.55 -77.32
C GLU A 2 14.33 1.50 -76.25
N GLN A 3 14.14 2.79 -76.48
CA GLN A 3 14.38 3.88 -75.52
C GLN A 3 13.21 3.92 -74.54
N PHE A 4 13.46 4.17 -73.27
CA PHE A 4 12.49 4.84 -72.41
C PHE A 4 13.20 5.90 -71.57
N ASP A 5 12.81 7.13 -71.89
CA ASP A 5 13.20 8.41 -71.34
C ASP A 5 12.11 8.80 -70.33
N ILE A 6 12.50 9.20 -69.12
CA ILE A 6 11.61 9.90 -68.18
C ILE A 6 12.45 10.97 -67.48
N SER A 7 12.53 12.11 -68.17
CA SER A 7 12.71 13.43 -67.59
C SER A 7 11.46 13.87 -66.81
N GLU A 8 11.59 15.00 -66.10
CA GLU A 8 10.57 15.77 -65.37
C GLU A 8 10.42 15.36 -63.88
N ASP A 9 10.46 16.24 -62.89
CA ASP A 9 10.65 17.69 -62.84
C ASP A 9 11.07 18.05 -61.40
N ILE A 10 11.94 19.06 -61.27
CA ILE A 10 12.33 19.67 -60.00
C ILE A 10 11.49 20.93 -59.78
N PRO A 11 10.75 21.06 -58.67
CA PRO A 11 10.33 22.37 -58.17
C PRO A 11 11.27 22.86 -57.07
N THR A 12 11.81 24.03 -57.32
CA THR A 12 12.64 24.86 -56.43
C THR A 12 11.84 25.57 -55.34
N LEU A 13 12.49 25.69 -54.18
CA LEU A 13 12.63 26.85 -53.28
C LEU A 13 11.39 27.60 -52.76
N LEU A 14 11.38 27.66 -51.41
CA LEU A 14 11.04 28.78 -50.52
C LEU A 14 9.57 29.21 -50.42
N ASP A 15 9.04 29.17 -49.19
CA ASP A 15 8.44 30.35 -48.54
C ASP A 15 8.34 30.15 -47.00
N ASP A 16 8.73 31.22 -46.31
CA ASP A 16 8.50 31.70 -44.94
C ASP A 16 8.14 30.77 -43.74
N PRO A 17 8.89 30.87 -42.62
CA PRO A 17 8.40 30.54 -41.29
C PRO A 17 7.84 31.81 -40.61
N SER A 18 6.52 32.00 -40.68
CA SER A 18 5.81 32.90 -39.76
C SER A 18 4.93 32.12 -38.79
N GLU A 19 5.16 32.44 -37.52
CA GLU A 19 4.31 32.32 -36.34
C GLU A 19 2.87 31.83 -36.56
N GLU A 20 2.48 30.76 -35.87
CA GLU A 20 1.31 30.81 -34.96
C GLU A 20 1.13 29.52 -34.14
N ASP A 21 0.71 29.74 -32.89
CA ASP A 21 -0.06 28.85 -32.02
C ASP A 21 0.60 27.61 -31.39
N GLN A 22 1.35 27.92 -30.33
CA GLN A 22 1.39 27.12 -29.10
C GLN A 22 -0.03 26.92 -28.52
N LYS A 23 -0.77 25.92 -29.01
CA LYS A 23 -1.93 25.39 -28.28
C LYS A 23 -1.45 24.51 -27.13
N SER A 24 -1.21 25.19 -26.01
CA SER A 24 -1.20 24.64 -24.65
C SER A 24 -2.40 23.69 -24.48
N GLY A 25 -2.13 22.39 -24.53
CA GLY A 25 -3.07 21.34 -24.14
C GLY A 25 -3.37 21.45 -22.64
N LYS A 26 -4.32 22.31 -22.27
CA LYS A 26 -5.01 22.26 -20.98
C LYS A 26 -5.89 21.00 -20.99
N GLY A 27 -5.27 19.86 -20.69
CA GLY A 27 -6.00 18.67 -20.26
C GLY A 27 -6.80 19.02 -19.02
N LYS A 28 -8.10 19.29 -19.20
CA LYS A 28 -9.07 19.36 -18.10
C LYS A 28 -9.24 17.94 -17.55
N GLY A 29 -8.26 17.48 -16.78
CA GLY A 29 -8.41 16.31 -15.93
C GLY A 29 -9.52 16.62 -14.93
N GLN A 30 -10.64 15.89 -15.06
CA GLN A 30 -11.76 15.96 -14.14
C GLN A 30 -11.22 15.76 -12.72
N ALA A 31 -11.25 16.82 -11.93
CA ALA A 31 -10.83 16.78 -10.54
C ALA A 31 -11.83 15.91 -9.77
N GLY A 32 -11.44 14.67 -9.48
CA GLY A 32 -12.16 13.85 -8.51
C GLY A 32 -12.31 14.61 -7.20
N ASN A 33 -13.53 14.67 -6.68
CA ASN A 33 -13.90 15.34 -5.42
C ASN A 33 -13.38 14.59 -4.16
N GLY A 34 -12.22 13.94 -4.25
CA GLY A 34 -11.54 13.37 -3.10
C GLY A 34 -10.88 14.46 -2.26
N PRO A 35 -10.74 14.26 -0.94
CA PRO A 35 -9.95 15.17 -0.11
C PRO A 35 -8.53 15.27 -0.69
N ARG A 36 -8.17 16.47 -1.15
CA ARG A 36 -6.84 16.73 -1.72
C ARG A 36 -5.83 16.77 -0.59
N VAL A 37 -5.20 15.64 -0.27
CA VAL A 37 -4.09 15.63 0.68
C VAL A 37 -2.92 16.34 0.03
N ARG A 38 -2.56 17.52 0.57
CA ARG A 38 -1.44 18.31 0.05
C ARG A 38 -0.16 17.86 0.75
N PRO A 39 0.92 17.56 0.00
CA PRO A 39 2.21 17.35 0.63
C PRO A 39 2.67 18.63 1.33
N ILE A 40 3.25 18.49 2.53
CA ILE A 40 3.94 19.57 3.24
C ILE A 40 5.44 19.60 2.94
N GLY A 41 5.93 18.62 2.20
CA GLY A 41 7.33 18.54 1.81
C GLY A 41 7.66 17.26 1.07
N TYR A 42 8.96 17.00 0.92
CA TYR A 42 9.52 15.80 0.34
C TYR A 42 10.66 15.25 1.20
N ARG A 43 10.76 13.93 1.26
CA ARG A 43 11.91 13.19 1.76
C ARG A 43 12.73 12.70 0.58
N TRP A 44 14.03 12.93 0.60
CA TRP A 44 14.93 12.42 -0.43
C TRP A 44 15.37 10.98 -0.14
N ILE A 45 15.19 10.08 -1.10
CA ILE A 45 15.52 8.67 -1.00
C ILE A 45 16.59 8.31 -2.03
N ALA A 46 17.83 8.17 -1.57
CA ALA A 46 18.90 7.57 -2.36
C ALA A 46 18.66 6.08 -2.66
N SER A 47 18.92 5.65 -3.91
CA SER A 47 18.63 4.27 -4.38
C SER A 47 19.38 3.18 -3.61
N ARG A 48 20.54 3.52 -3.05
CA ARG A 48 21.36 2.60 -2.24
C ARG A 48 21.44 3.04 -0.77
N GLY A 49 20.54 3.93 -0.34
CA GLY A 49 20.56 4.49 1.00
C GLY A 49 21.91 5.09 1.37
N ASN A 50 22.45 4.67 2.51
CA ASN A 50 23.77 5.09 3.00
C ASN A 50 24.94 4.54 2.16
N ASN A 51 24.71 3.50 1.37
CA ASN A 51 25.71 2.90 0.47
C ASN A 51 25.71 3.55 -0.93
N ALA A 52 25.00 4.67 -1.10
CA ALA A 52 25.06 5.47 -2.33
C ALA A 52 26.39 6.26 -2.39
N CYS A 53 26.62 6.98 -3.50
CA CYS A 53 27.75 7.90 -3.56
C CYS A 53 27.64 8.98 -2.46
N PRO A 54 28.75 9.62 -2.05
CA PRO A 54 28.76 10.53 -0.91
C PRO A 54 27.68 11.62 -0.96
N LYS A 55 27.42 12.18 -2.14
CA LYS A 55 26.36 13.19 -2.36
C LYS A 55 24.95 12.63 -2.18
N CYS A 56 24.65 11.47 -2.79
CA CYS A 56 23.32 10.85 -2.68
C CYS A 56 23.10 10.36 -1.22
N ALA A 57 24.11 9.79 -0.56
CA ALA A 57 24.05 9.33 0.83
C ALA A 57 23.82 10.47 1.83
N ALA A 58 24.50 11.61 1.66
CA ALA A 58 24.32 12.80 2.51
C ALA A 58 22.89 13.39 2.46
N LEU A 59 22.13 13.07 1.42
CA LEU A 59 20.74 13.50 1.26
C LEU A 59 19.74 12.40 1.63
N HIS A 60 20.18 11.16 1.88
CA HIS A 60 19.27 10.07 2.18
C HIS A 60 18.50 10.36 3.49
N ASN A 61 17.17 10.28 3.42
CA ASN A 61 16.23 10.65 4.47
C ASN A 61 16.21 12.14 4.84
N LYS A 62 16.94 13.02 4.14
CA LYS A 62 16.81 14.46 4.34
C LYS A 62 15.42 14.91 3.91
N VAL A 63 14.81 15.74 4.76
CA VAL A 63 13.46 16.25 4.57
C VAL A 63 13.53 17.73 4.17
N PHE A 64 12.69 18.10 3.20
CA PHE A 64 12.53 19.44 2.69
C PHE A 64 11.06 19.83 2.80
N TYR A 65 10.75 21.00 3.34
CA TYR A 65 9.37 21.47 3.57
C TYR A 65 9.01 22.63 2.64
N PHE A 66 7.73 22.73 2.24
CA PHE A 66 7.25 23.89 1.49
C PHE A 66 7.17 25.15 2.35
N ASN A 67 6.85 25.00 3.63
CA ASN A 67 6.80 26.08 4.63
C ASN A 67 7.72 25.71 5.81
N PRO A 68 9.06 25.80 5.65
CA PRO A 68 10.00 25.37 6.67
C PRO A 68 9.95 26.28 7.90
N GLN A 69 10.04 25.70 9.09
CA GLN A 69 10.31 26.40 10.34
C GLN A 69 11.82 26.67 10.48
N PRO A 70 12.24 27.59 11.38
CA PRO A 70 13.65 27.81 11.65
C PRO A 70 14.41 26.50 11.91
N GLY A 71 15.49 26.26 11.15
CA GLY A 71 16.29 25.03 11.21
C GLY A 71 15.85 23.89 10.29
N GLN A 72 14.73 24.03 9.57
CA GLN A 72 14.29 23.06 8.57
C GLN A 72 14.73 23.45 7.16
N ALA A 73 15.04 22.46 6.32
CA ALA A 73 15.40 22.71 4.91
C ALA A 73 14.16 23.02 4.06
N SER A 74 14.29 23.96 3.14
CA SER A 74 13.20 24.33 2.19
C SER A 74 13.19 23.38 0.99
N VAL A 75 12.02 23.11 0.40
CA VAL A 75 11.91 22.45 -0.92
C VAL A 75 12.68 23.19 -2.01
N ASP A 76 12.88 24.50 -1.86
CA ASP A 76 13.70 25.28 -2.81
C ASP A 76 15.19 24.92 -2.74
N GLU A 77 15.66 24.41 -1.60
CA GLU A 77 17.03 23.91 -1.40
C GLU A 77 17.17 22.44 -1.85
N MET A 78 16.06 21.78 -2.17
CA MET A 78 16.08 20.40 -2.61
C MET A 78 16.68 20.31 -4.03
N PRO A 79 17.64 19.40 -4.26
CA PRO A 79 18.18 19.22 -5.61
C PRO A 79 17.10 18.89 -6.63
N ARG A 80 17.16 19.54 -7.78
CA ARG A 80 16.24 19.30 -8.89
C ARG A 80 16.83 18.25 -9.84
N GLY A 81 16.01 17.27 -10.20
CA GLY A 81 16.39 16.21 -11.15
C GLY A 81 17.34 15.16 -10.59
N GLN A 82 18.00 14.42 -11.49
CA GLN A 82 18.99 13.42 -11.12
C GLN A 82 20.32 14.10 -10.79
N LEU A 83 20.89 13.78 -9.62
CA LEU A 83 22.18 14.33 -9.20
C LEU A 83 23.35 13.86 -10.07
N HIS A 84 23.23 12.68 -10.70
CA HIS A 84 24.27 12.06 -11.52
C HIS A 84 23.63 11.20 -12.60
N PRO A 85 24.30 10.96 -13.76
CA PRO A 85 23.76 10.18 -14.89
C PRO A 85 23.31 8.74 -14.59
N ASN A 86 23.57 8.20 -13.39
CA ASN A 86 23.17 6.85 -12.98
C ASN A 86 22.53 6.76 -11.58
N CYS A 87 22.33 7.88 -10.85
CA CYS A 87 21.71 7.83 -9.51
C CYS A 87 20.18 7.85 -9.67
N ARG A 88 19.49 6.76 -9.30
CA ARG A 88 18.01 6.66 -9.36
C ARG A 88 17.35 7.17 -8.07
N CYS A 89 17.79 8.30 -7.55
CA CYS A 89 17.22 8.87 -6.33
C CYS A 89 15.76 9.27 -6.57
N THR A 90 14.93 9.16 -5.55
CA THR A 90 13.51 9.52 -5.66
C THR A 90 13.12 10.48 -4.55
N GLN A 91 12.11 11.32 -4.81
CA GLN A 91 11.50 12.19 -3.82
C GLN A 91 10.20 11.52 -3.36
N LYS A 92 10.06 11.33 -2.05
CA LYS A 92 8.83 10.80 -1.44
C LYS A 92 8.06 11.94 -0.79
N PRO A 93 6.80 12.20 -1.17
CA PRO A 93 6.02 13.26 -0.55
C PRO A 93 5.82 12.97 0.94
N ILE A 94 5.87 14.02 1.75
CA ILE A 94 5.50 14.01 3.16
C ILE A 94 4.14 14.68 3.25
N LEU A 95 3.15 13.94 3.73
CA LEU A 95 1.80 14.48 3.89
C LEU A 95 1.62 15.00 5.31
N ASP A 96 0.86 16.08 5.44
CA ASP A 96 0.46 16.56 6.76
C ASP A 96 -0.69 15.71 7.28
N ILE A 97 -0.37 14.81 8.20
CA ILE A 97 -1.35 13.96 8.87
C ILE A 97 -2.34 14.80 9.70
N ARG A 98 -2.01 16.06 10.08
CA ARG A 98 -2.94 16.96 10.77
C ARG A 98 -4.02 17.52 9.83
N SER A 99 -3.75 17.54 8.52
CA SER A 99 -4.67 17.98 7.48
C SER A 99 -5.57 16.86 6.95
N TYR A 100 -5.28 15.59 7.29
CA TYR A 100 -6.30 14.56 7.22
C TYR A 100 -7.46 15.01 8.10
N PRO A 101 -8.72 14.96 7.63
CA PRO A 101 -9.86 15.31 8.46
C PRO A 101 -9.75 14.51 9.75
N LYS A 102 -9.41 15.23 10.82
CA LYS A 102 -9.45 14.76 12.19
C LYS A 102 -10.91 14.40 12.41
N LYS A 103 -11.23 13.11 12.25
CA LYS A 103 -12.55 12.44 12.20
C LYS A 103 -12.93 11.83 10.83
N LEU A 104 -12.24 10.77 10.41
CA LEU A 104 -13.00 9.52 10.18
C LEU A 104 -13.16 8.89 11.57
N GLN A 105 -14.01 9.50 12.40
CA GLN A 105 -14.38 8.93 13.69
C GLN A 105 -15.26 7.75 13.35
N THR A 106 -14.64 6.60 13.21
CA THR A 106 -15.34 5.34 13.35
C THR A 106 -15.92 5.35 14.75
N THR A 107 -17.20 4.99 14.90
CA THR A 107 -17.89 4.95 16.18
C THR A 107 -17.43 3.78 17.06
N HIS A 108 -16.39 3.07 16.63
CA HIS A 108 -15.99 1.78 17.16
C HIS A 108 -14.47 1.72 17.27
N ALA A 109 -13.91 1.32 18.42
CA ALA A 109 -12.46 1.36 18.60
C ALA A 109 -11.73 0.40 17.64
N SER A 110 -12.37 -0.73 17.29
CA SER A 110 -11.80 -1.75 16.41
C SER A 110 -11.93 -1.47 14.91
N ILE A 111 -12.91 -0.68 14.44
CA ILE A 111 -12.89 -0.21 13.03
C ILE A 111 -11.97 1.00 12.99
N LYS A 112 -10.86 0.93 12.27
CA LYS A 112 -9.89 2.04 12.21
C LYS A 112 -10.16 3.00 11.05
N PRO A 113 -9.75 4.27 11.13
CA PRO A 113 -9.93 5.23 10.04
C PRO A 113 -9.32 4.80 8.70
N TYR A 114 -8.28 3.97 8.73
CA TYR A 114 -7.65 3.44 7.52
C TYR A 114 -8.44 2.27 6.91
N MET A 115 -9.29 1.59 7.68
CA MET A 115 -10.08 0.45 7.20
C MET A 115 -11.18 0.95 6.27
N LYS A 116 -11.00 0.74 4.96
CA LYS A 116 -11.95 1.17 3.93
C LYS A 116 -12.97 0.07 3.63
N ASN A 117 -14.23 0.47 3.38
CA ASN A 117 -15.28 -0.44 2.93
C ASN A 117 -15.53 -1.63 3.86
N VAL A 118 -15.53 -1.42 5.18
CA VAL A 118 -15.79 -2.47 6.19
C VAL A 118 -17.04 -2.18 7.01
N TYR A 119 -17.59 -3.22 7.63
CA TYR A 119 -18.61 -3.09 8.67
C TYR A 119 -18.41 -4.17 9.74
N ARG A 120 -18.95 -3.93 10.94
CA ARG A 120 -18.96 -4.90 12.03
C ARG A 120 -20.26 -5.68 12.00
N ILE A 121 -20.19 -6.99 12.12
CA ILE A 121 -21.37 -7.86 12.23
C ILE A 121 -21.99 -7.66 13.61
N PRO A 122 -23.25 -7.21 13.71
CA PRO A 122 -23.93 -7.06 14.98
C PRO A 122 -23.97 -8.39 15.76
N GLY A 123 -23.80 -8.34 17.07
CA GLY A 123 -23.92 -9.49 17.98
C GLY A 123 -22.65 -10.35 18.13
N ILE A 124 -21.86 -10.56 17.06
CA ILE A 124 -20.63 -11.37 17.13
C ILE A 124 -19.34 -10.53 17.12
N GLY A 125 -19.45 -9.25 16.76
CA GLY A 125 -18.38 -8.29 16.90
C GLY A 125 -17.22 -8.41 15.91
N LEU A 126 -17.31 -9.32 14.94
CA LEU A 126 -16.33 -9.48 13.87
C LEU A 126 -16.48 -8.39 12.82
N ILE A 127 -15.36 -7.90 12.30
CA ILE A 127 -15.33 -6.93 11.19
C ILE A 127 -15.26 -7.73 9.89
N VAL A 128 -15.98 -7.32 8.85
CA VAL A 128 -15.93 -7.92 7.51
C VAL A 128 -15.95 -6.83 6.44
N ARG A 129 -15.57 -7.19 5.21
CA ARG A 129 -15.66 -6.31 4.04
C ARG A 129 -17.12 -6.09 3.61
N LYS A 130 -17.43 -4.87 3.14
CA LYS A 130 -18.72 -4.52 2.49
C LYS A 130 -18.80 -5.03 1.06
N SER A 131 -17.68 -5.00 0.34
CA SER A 131 -17.56 -5.46 -1.04
C SER A 131 -16.76 -6.76 -1.06
N GLY A 132 -17.43 -7.90 -1.29
CA GLY A 132 -16.79 -9.20 -1.39
C GLY A 132 -17.79 -10.34 -1.19
N SER A 133 -17.54 -11.49 -1.83
CA SER A 133 -18.36 -12.70 -1.69
C SER A 133 -18.10 -13.49 -0.40
N SER A 134 -17.11 -13.07 0.39
CA SER A 134 -16.65 -13.77 1.58
C SER A 134 -16.97 -12.94 2.82
N TYR A 135 -17.93 -13.41 3.62
CA TYR A 135 -18.17 -12.96 5.00
C TYR A 135 -17.05 -13.40 5.96
N VAL A 136 -15.81 -13.41 5.46
CA VAL A 136 -14.65 -13.83 6.22
C VAL A 136 -14.22 -12.64 7.08
N PRO A 137 -14.05 -12.85 8.40
CA PRO A 137 -13.58 -11.81 9.30
C PRO A 137 -12.28 -11.17 8.83
N ILE A 138 -12.13 -9.88 9.11
CA ILE A 138 -10.88 -9.14 8.99
C ILE A 138 -10.41 -8.61 10.36
N TRP A 139 -9.10 -8.46 10.54
CA TRP A 139 -8.48 -7.86 11.71
C TRP A 139 -7.25 -7.03 11.30
N GLY A 140 -7.07 -5.88 11.95
CA GLY A 140 -5.92 -5.01 11.72
C GLY A 140 -5.71 -4.67 10.23
N LYS A 141 -4.44 -4.68 9.82
CA LYS A 141 -4.03 -4.33 8.46
C LYS A 141 -3.93 -5.55 7.55
N TYR A 142 -3.68 -6.74 8.09
CA TYR A 142 -3.24 -7.90 7.29
C TYR A 142 -4.13 -9.12 7.44
N CYS A 143 -4.93 -9.22 8.51
CA CYS A 143 -5.72 -10.43 8.70
C CYS A 143 -6.99 -10.39 7.85
N GLY A 144 -7.07 -11.27 6.86
CA GLY A 144 -8.28 -11.54 6.08
C GLY A 144 -7.98 -11.90 4.62
N PRO A 145 -8.76 -12.77 3.96
CA PRO A 145 -8.48 -13.16 2.58
C PRO A 145 -8.56 -11.97 1.62
N GLY A 146 -7.46 -11.61 0.95
CA GLY A 146 -7.42 -10.43 0.10
C GLY A 146 -7.60 -9.11 0.86
N TRP A 147 -7.28 -9.11 2.16
CA TRP A 147 -7.23 -7.92 3.00
C TRP A 147 -5.78 -7.64 3.36
N THR A 148 -5.23 -6.53 2.90
CA THR A 148 -3.83 -6.17 3.20
C THR A 148 -3.68 -4.66 3.27
N LEU A 149 -2.79 -4.18 4.15
CA LEU A 149 -2.61 -2.76 4.46
C LEU A 149 -3.92 -2.04 4.84
N GLY A 150 -4.86 -2.77 5.46
CA GLY A 150 -6.13 -2.23 5.92
C GLY A 150 -7.15 -1.93 4.82
N ARG A 151 -7.05 -2.61 3.68
CA ARG A 151 -7.97 -2.48 2.55
C ARG A 151 -8.10 -3.78 1.78
N ASP A 152 -9.10 -3.82 0.92
CA ASP A 152 -9.21 -4.89 -0.06
C ASP A 152 -8.07 -4.80 -1.08
N SER A 153 -7.40 -5.92 -1.35
CA SER A 153 -6.25 -6.00 -2.28
C SER A 153 -6.63 -5.68 -3.72
N SER A 154 -7.93 -5.70 -4.07
CA SER A 154 -8.43 -5.29 -5.39
C SER A 154 -8.51 -3.76 -5.58
N GLU A 155 -8.36 -2.96 -4.51
CA GLU A 155 -8.40 -1.50 -4.62
C GLU A 155 -7.14 -0.95 -5.33
N THR A 156 -7.34 -0.29 -6.48
CA THR A 156 -6.27 0.17 -7.39
C THR A 156 -5.57 1.48 -7.00
N ASN A 157 -6.05 2.17 -5.96
CA ASN A 157 -5.43 3.42 -5.52
C ASN A 157 -4.84 3.27 -4.12
N PRO A 158 -3.58 2.82 -4.02
CA PRO A 158 -2.98 2.63 -2.75
C PRO A 158 -2.48 4.01 -2.28
N ASP A 159 -3.28 4.67 -1.45
CA ASP A 159 -2.74 5.64 -0.50
C ASP A 159 -1.73 4.85 0.36
N LEU A 160 -0.47 4.73 -0.09
CA LEU A 160 0.63 3.95 0.51
C LEU A 160 1.31 4.71 1.66
N LEU A 161 0.64 5.71 2.22
CA LEU A 161 1.19 6.56 3.26
C LEU A 161 0.94 6.07 4.67
N TYR A 162 0.36 4.88 4.82
CA TYR A 162 0.12 4.30 6.13
C TYR A 162 1.35 3.53 6.60
N ASP A 163 1.55 3.57 7.92
CA ASP A 163 2.52 2.75 8.63
C ASP A 163 2.31 1.26 8.28
N LEU A 164 3.36 0.61 7.78
CA LEU A 164 3.37 -0.81 7.39
C LEU A 164 3.60 -1.73 8.60
N SER A 165 3.76 -1.18 9.79
CA SER A 165 3.92 -2.00 10.99
C SER A 165 2.60 -2.71 11.32
N PRO A 166 2.62 -4.01 11.69
CA PRO A 166 1.43 -4.67 12.21
C PRO A 166 0.94 -3.99 13.48
N GLU A 167 -0.38 -4.02 13.71
CA GLU A 167 -0.98 -3.34 14.87
C GLU A 167 -0.70 -4.04 16.20
N ASP A 168 -0.76 -5.36 16.20
CA ASP A 168 -0.59 -6.25 17.34
C ASP A 168 0.06 -7.57 16.89
N SER A 169 0.27 -8.50 17.82
CA SER A 169 0.88 -9.80 17.52
C SER A 169 0.03 -10.69 16.61
N LEU A 170 -1.30 -10.52 16.61
CA LEU A 170 -2.20 -11.25 15.70
C LEU A 170 -2.05 -10.74 14.27
N ASP A 171 -2.06 -9.41 14.09
CA ASP A 171 -1.83 -8.75 12.80
C ASP A 171 -0.43 -9.04 12.25
N ALA A 172 0.57 -9.20 13.12
CA ALA A 172 1.91 -9.63 12.73
C ALA A 172 1.95 -11.06 12.18
N ALA A 173 1.18 -11.99 12.77
CA ALA A 173 1.08 -13.36 12.26
C ALA A 173 0.44 -13.39 10.87
N CYS A 174 -0.59 -12.56 10.65
CA CYS A 174 -1.22 -12.41 9.34
C CYS A 174 -0.29 -11.76 8.31
N LEU A 175 0.49 -10.75 8.70
CA LEU A 175 1.53 -10.18 7.83
C LEU A 175 2.56 -11.25 7.40
N ASN A 176 2.97 -12.13 8.32
CA ASN A 176 3.86 -13.23 7.98
C ASN A 176 3.20 -14.21 7.00
N HIS A 177 1.91 -14.50 7.19
CA HIS A 177 1.12 -15.36 6.29
C HIS A 177 1.00 -14.77 4.88
N ASP A 178 0.67 -13.49 4.76
CA ASP A 178 0.65 -12.75 3.47
C ASP A 178 2.03 -12.88 2.77
N ASN A 179 3.11 -12.58 3.50
CA ASN A 179 4.47 -12.67 2.97
C ASN A 179 4.89 -14.11 2.59
N CYS A 180 4.31 -15.11 3.25
CA CYS A 180 4.53 -16.53 2.95
C CYS A 180 3.82 -16.90 1.64
N TYR A 181 2.56 -16.50 1.47
CA TYR A 181 1.78 -16.71 0.25
C TYR A 181 2.45 -16.13 -1.00
N ASP A 182 3.16 -15.01 -0.86
CA ASP A 182 3.92 -14.40 -1.95
C ASP A 182 5.11 -15.26 -2.45
N LYS A 183 5.56 -16.24 -1.65
CA LYS A 183 6.82 -16.96 -1.87
C LYS A 183 6.68 -18.47 -1.94
N TYR A 184 5.68 -19.04 -1.27
CA TYR A 184 5.59 -20.46 -0.99
C TYR A 184 4.18 -21.00 -1.27
N ASP A 185 4.02 -22.31 -1.11
CA ASP A 185 2.74 -22.98 -1.26
C ASP A 185 1.74 -22.58 -0.15
N GLN A 186 0.48 -22.40 -0.53
CA GLN A 186 -0.57 -21.89 0.36
C GLN A 186 -0.85 -22.83 1.53
N HIS A 187 -0.75 -24.15 1.33
CA HIS A 187 -1.06 -25.12 2.35
C HIS A 187 -0.05 -25.10 3.50
N GLY A 188 1.24 -25.01 3.16
CA GLY A 188 2.31 -24.85 4.17
C GLY A 188 2.16 -23.56 4.96
N CYS A 189 1.86 -22.45 4.28
CA CYS A 189 1.63 -21.16 4.92
C CYS A 189 0.40 -21.17 5.85
N ASP A 190 -0.70 -21.83 5.46
CA ASP A 190 -1.90 -21.97 6.31
C ASP A 190 -1.59 -22.70 7.62
N LYS A 191 -0.80 -23.77 7.56
CA LYS A 191 -0.32 -24.47 8.75
C LYS A 191 0.53 -23.55 9.63
N GLU A 192 1.47 -22.82 9.03
CA GLU A 192 2.34 -21.90 9.76
C GLU A 192 1.54 -20.81 10.48
N LEU A 193 0.51 -20.26 9.83
CA LEU A 193 -0.39 -19.30 10.47
C LEU A 193 -1.09 -19.92 11.69
N ILE A 194 -1.64 -21.13 11.57
CA ILE A 194 -2.27 -21.83 12.70
C ILE A 194 -1.28 -22.02 13.85
N ASP A 195 -0.04 -22.44 13.56
CA ASP A 195 1.00 -22.63 14.57
C ASP A 195 1.38 -21.30 15.26
N GLN A 196 1.52 -20.20 14.50
CA GLN A 196 1.76 -18.86 15.06
C GLN A 196 0.58 -18.42 15.94
N LEU A 197 -0.65 -18.60 15.50
CA LEU A 197 -1.85 -18.27 16.29
C LEU A 197 -1.95 -19.11 17.55
N LEU A 198 -1.56 -20.39 17.54
CA LEU A 198 -1.53 -21.24 18.73
C LEU A 198 -0.44 -20.84 19.71
N SER A 199 0.69 -20.33 19.21
CA SER A 199 1.82 -19.89 20.04
C SER A 199 1.53 -18.65 20.89
N LEU A 200 0.55 -17.83 20.50
CA LEU A 200 0.16 -16.65 21.26
C LEU A 200 -0.48 -17.03 22.60
N PRO A 201 -0.16 -16.31 23.70
CA PRO A 201 -0.86 -16.47 24.97
C PRO A 201 -2.39 -16.43 24.81
N SER A 202 -3.12 -17.22 25.60
CA SER A 202 -4.59 -17.30 25.49
C SER A 202 -5.27 -15.97 25.80
N ASP A 203 -4.70 -15.16 26.70
CA ASP A 203 -5.15 -13.79 26.96
C ASP A 203 -4.43 -12.81 26.02
N PRO A 204 -5.15 -12.07 25.14
CA PRO A 204 -4.54 -11.06 24.26
C PRO A 204 -3.76 -9.95 24.96
N ARG A 205 -3.99 -9.73 26.25
CA ARG A 205 -3.24 -8.76 27.06
C ARG A 205 -1.78 -9.17 27.28
N GLU A 206 -1.50 -10.46 27.18
CA GLU A 206 -0.17 -11.04 27.42
C GLU A 206 0.62 -11.20 26.11
N TRP A 207 0.06 -10.82 24.97
CA TRP A 207 0.77 -10.89 23.70
C TRP A 207 2.00 -9.95 23.69
N PRO A 208 3.07 -10.30 22.97
CA PRO A 208 4.26 -9.44 22.86
C PRO A 208 3.95 -8.00 22.41
N ASN A 209 2.96 -7.84 21.54
CA ASN A 209 2.38 -6.56 21.17
C ASN A 209 0.84 -6.68 21.32
N PRO A 210 0.27 -6.32 22.47
CA PRO A 210 -1.13 -6.56 22.76
C PRO A 210 -2.06 -5.50 22.12
N PRO A 211 -3.35 -5.80 21.91
CA PRO A 211 -4.32 -4.79 21.49
C PRO A 211 -4.46 -3.69 22.55
N LYS A 212 -4.76 -2.45 22.12
CA LYS A 212 -4.62 -1.24 22.95
C LYS A 212 -5.82 -0.99 23.85
N THR A 213 -6.99 -1.48 23.48
CA THR A 213 -8.24 -1.22 24.21
C THR A 213 -8.92 -2.51 24.66
N ALA A 214 -9.74 -2.43 25.70
CA ALA A 214 -10.50 -3.58 26.20
C ALA A 214 -11.45 -4.17 25.13
N GLU A 215 -12.02 -3.31 24.28
CA GLU A 215 -12.85 -3.71 23.15
C GLU A 215 -12.02 -4.48 22.11
N GLU A 216 -10.85 -3.97 21.75
CA GLU A 216 -9.94 -4.67 20.84
C GLU A 216 -9.45 -6.01 21.40
N ILE A 217 -9.21 -6.12 22.72
CA ILE A 217 -8.84 -7.40 23.34
C ILE A 217 -9.93 -8.45 23.11
N SER A 218 -11.20 -8.09 23.29
CA SER A 218 -12.33 -8.99 23.04
C SER A 218 -12.45 -9.35 21.56
N ASP A 219 -12.35 -8.36 20.68
CA ASP A 219 -12.46 -8.57 19.23
C ASP A 219 -11.30 -9.41 18.68
N ALA A 220 -10.07 -9.17 19.14
CA ALA A 220 -8.87 -9.93 18.79
C ALA A 220 -9.02 -11.41 19.17
N ASN A 221 -9.58 -11.70 20.35
CA ASN A 221 -9.83 -13.06 20.80
C ASN A 221 -10.89 -13.76 19.93
N ASN A 222 -11.98 -13.07 19.61
CA ASN A 222 -13.03 -13.59 18.74
C ASN A 222 -12.49 -13.86 17.33
N TYR A 223 -11.70 -12.93 16.80
CA TYR A 223 -11.05 -13.09 15.51
C TYR A 223 -10.11 -14.29 15.50
N ARG A 224 -9.19 -14.39 16.48
CA ARG A 224 -8.23 -15.50 16.57
C ARG A 224 -8.93 -16.85 16.52
N LYS A 225 -10.02 -17.02 17.29
CA LYS A 225 -10.81 -18.26 17.28
C LYS A 225 -11.43 -18.55 15.91
N ALA A 226 -12.02 -17.53 15.28
CA ALA A 226 -12.61 -17.67 13.95
C ALA A 226 -11.55 -18.02 12.90
N ALA A 227 -10.40 -17.34 12.92
CA ALA A 227 -9.28 -17.59 12.02
C ALA A 227 -8.74 -19.01 12.19
N MET A 228 -8.44 -19.44 13.42
CA MET A 228 -7.98 -20.79 13.69
C MET A 228 -8.96 -21.84 13.18
N PHE A 229 -10.27 -21.66 13.41
CA PHE A 229 -11.29 -22.57 12.90
C PHE A 229 -11.31 -22.64 11.37
N LEU A 230 -11.33 -21.48 10.70
CA LEU A 230 -11.39 -21.40 9.24
C LEU A 230 -10.15 -22.00 8.58
N PHE A 231 -8.95 -21.64 9.04
CA PHE A 231 -7.71 -22.15 8.48
C PHE A 231 -7.49 -23.63 8.80
N ALA A 232 -7.84 -24.11 10.00
CA ALA A 232 -7.77 -25.53 10.32
C ALA A 232 -8.74 -26.35 9.45
N ALA A 233 -9.96 -25.86 9.22
CA ALA A 233 -10.91 -26.52 8.31
C ALA A 233 -10.39 -26.55 6.86
N LYS A 234 -9.81 -25.43 6.39
CA LYS A 234 -9.21 -25.35 5.05
C LYS A 234 -8.03 -26.32 4.90
N TYR A 235 -7.14 -26.36 5.88
CA TYR A 235 -5.99 -27.27 5.92
C TYR A 235 -6.44 -28.74 5.90
N ALA A 236 -7.37 -29.13 6.78
CA ALA A 236 -7.91 -30.49 6.84
C ALA A 236 -8.62 -30.91 5.54
N TRP A 237 -9.36 -30.00 4.90
CA TRP A 237 -9.97 -30.26 3.61
C TRP A 237 -8.94 -30.52 2.51
N HIS A 238 -7.85 -29.75 2.50
CA HIS A 238 -6.78 -29.93 1.52
C HIS A 238 -6.07 -31.29 1.68
N GLU A 239 -5.71 -31.65 2.91
CA GLU A 239 -5.16 -32.98 3.25
C GLU A 239 -6.08 -34.12 2.78
N TYR A 240 -7.38 -34.01 3.09
CA TYR A 240 -8.38 -35.00 2.67
C TYR A 240 -8.45 -35.13 1.14
N MET A 241 -8.47 -34.01 0.42
CA MET A 241 -8.54 -34.01 -1.05
C MET A 241 -7.24 -34.50 -1.72
N HIS A 242 -6.09 -34.30 -1.08
CA HIS A 242 -4.81 -34.82 -1.56
C HIS A 242 -4.78 -36.34 -1.51
N ASN A 243 -5.08 -36.93 -0.34
CA ASN A 243 -5.08 -38.38 -0.14
C ASN A 243 -6.04 -39.10 -1.11
N ARG A 244 -7.18 -38.47 -1.41
CA ARG A 244 -8.19 -39.07 -2.29
C ARG A 244 -7.84 -39.08 -3.79
N ARG A 245 -6.76 -38.39 -4.21
CA ARG A 245 -6.28 -38.40 -5.60
C ARG A 245 -5.23 -39.49 -5.85
N GLU A 246 -4.67 -40.04 -4.79
CA GLU A 246 -3.64 -41.09 -4.86
C GLU A 246 -4.24 -42.51 -4.84
N ASP A 247 -5.52 -42.62 -4.49
CA ASP A 247 -6.34 -43.85 -4.54
C ASP A 247 -7.09 -43.99 -5.88
#